data_AF-T1KE44-F1
#
_entry.id   AF-T1KE44-F1
#
_cell.length_a   1.000
_cell.length_b   1.000
_cell.length_c   1.000
_cell.angle_alpha   90.00
_cell.angle_beta   90.00
_cell.angle_gamma   90.00
#
_symmetry.space_group_name_H-M   'P 1'
#
loop_
_entity.id
_entity.type
_entity.pdbx_description
1 polymer ?
#
loop_
_entity_poly.entity_id
_entity_poly.type
_entity_poly.pdbx_seq_one_letter_code
_entity_poly.pdbx_strand_id
1 'polypeptide(L)'
;MGRIRKDALDLEFLPETSKVKFKGPKRISYYSTYFDENYEVVYCSDKSSLKYLVSTELDEPLGCAEGCNPESDISSLSSRWSDFMRWIGENDEMIKGPTTKGDSKLQFNFICTNKELKYLMLSCYEANDWVIHAFRTRREIFLYLAEKNIIEDKIESKPQYNPKRSNKMRYARFNVLRKITKAIEERETNSNTERDMLNTVSLSQIGQHRILHTGYTEFVMSKDDVDKPIDQANFAALKLMHNLYGKYGDFNISFYRHMYWWASALVSGVKPLSVEILIRILLFVNWMCFQPVCLTEKLNMSGKNVSLL
;
A
#
# COMPACT_ATOMS: atom_id res chain seq x y z
N MET A 1 11.37 -4.13 21.77
CA MET A 1 11.75 -2.78 21.30
C MET A 1 12.89 -2.94 20.32
N GLY A 2 12.73 -2.52 19.07
CA GLY A 2 13.81 -2.56 18.07
C GLY A 2 14.98 -1.69 18.54
N ARG A 3 16.21 -2.19 18.40
CA ARG A 3 17.42 -1.41 18.72
C ARG A 3 17.77 -0.55 17.52
N ILE A 4 17.58 0.76 17.63
CA ILE A 4 18.22 1.72 16.72
C ILE A 4 19.73 1.62 16.99
N ARG A 5 20.53 1.35 15.95
CA ARG A 5 21.98 1.26 16.12
C ARG A 5 22.55 2.66 16.44
N LYS A 6 23.39 2.75 17.47
CA LYS A 6 23.96 4.01 17.98
C LYS A 6 24.91 4.71 17.00
N ASP A 7 25.37 4.01 15.96
CA ASP A 7 26.24 4.54 14.90
C ASP A 7 25.45 5.28 13.81
N ALA A 8 24.12 5.18 13.79
CA ALA A 8 23.24 5.74 12.78
C ALA A 8 22.29 6.80 13.40
N LEU A 9 22.84 7.97 13.73
CA LEU A 9 22.19 9.08 14.46
C LEU A 9 21.64 8.71 15.85
N ASP A 10 22.02 9.50 16.86
CA ASP A 10 21.36 9.52 18.17
C ASP A 10 19.93 10.08 18.04
N LEU A 11 19.02 9.25 17.54
CA LEU A 11 17.58 9.54 17.51
C LEU A 11 16.97 9.05 18.82
N GLU A 12 16.68 9.98 19.71
CA GLU A 12 15.85 9.71 20.88
C GLU A 12 14.38 9.70 20.48
N PHE A 13 13.64 8.69 20.95
CA PHE A 13 12.18 8.73 20.85
C PHE A 13 11.67 9.88 21.70
N LEU A 14 10.80 10.70 21.11
CA LEU A 14 10.07 11.68 21.91
C LEU A 14 9.24 10.93 22.96
N PRO A 15 9.14 11.47 24.19
CA PRO A 15 8.33 10.85 25.22
C PRO A 15 6.87 10.77 24.78
N GLU A 16 6.11 9.79 25.28
CA GLU A 16 4.67 9.63 24.97
C GLU A 16 3.84 10.89 25.29
N THR A 17 4.32 11.73 26.20
CA THR A 17 3.73 13.02 26.58
C THR A 17 3.94 14.12 25.55
N SER A 18 4.83 13.90 24.57
CA SER A 18 5.03 14.82 23.46
C SER A 18 3.73 14.83 22.65
N LYS A 19 2.95 15.92 22.74
CA LYS A 19 1.65 16.08 22.08
C LYS A 19 1.79 16.24 20.55
N VAL A 20 2.78 15.59 19.94
CA VAL A 20 3.06 15.59 18.51
C VAL A 20 1.93 14.85 17.81
N LYS A 21 1.31 15.53 16.85
CA LYS A 21 0.19 15.00 16.08
C LYS A 21 0.56 14.96 14.61
N PHE A 22 0.14 13.89 13.94
CA PHE A 22 0.03 13.85 12.50
C PHE A 22 -1.23 14.61 12.07
N LYS A 23 -1.09 15.53 11.11
CA LYS A 23 -2.19 16.26 10.47
C LYS A 23 -2.12 16.04 8.97
N GLY A 24 -3.29 15.82 8.35
CA GLY A 24 -3.41 15.50 6.93
C GLY A 24 -3.66 14.00 6.71
N PRO A 25 -3.38 13.47 5.50
CA PRO A 25 -2.83 14.18 4.35
C PRO A 25 -3.88 15.03 3.62
N LYS A 26 -3.47 16.21 3.15
CA LYS A 26 -4.22 16.99 2.16
C LYS A 26 -3.62 16.70 0.79
N ARG A 27 -4.39 16.06 -0.09
CA ARG A 27 -4.00 15.84 -1.48
C ARG A 27 -3.97 17.18 -2.22
N ILE A 28 -2.91 17.43 -2.97
CA ILE A 28 -2.71 18.68 -3.71
C ILE A 28 -2.56 18.46 -5.21
N SER A 29 -2.18 17.25 -5.62
CA SER A 29 -1.99 16.91 -7.03
C SER A 29 -1.97 15.40 -7.21
N TYR A 30 -1.75 14.96 -8.43
CA TYR A 30 -1.69 13.57 -8.85
C TYR A 30 -0.89 13.43 -10.14
N TYR A 31 -0.50 12.20 -10.45
CA TYR A 31 0.03 11.80 -11.74
C TYR A 31 -0.26 10.31 -11.97
N SER A 32 -0.37 9.93 -13.23
CA SER A 32 -0.59 8.56 -13.66
C SER A 32 0.72 7.91 -14.10
N THR A 33 0.78 6.60 -13.95
CA THR A 33 1.91 5.78 -14.41
C THR A 33 1.37 4.47 -14.95
N TYR A 34 1.70 4.15 -16.20
CA TYR A 34 1.25 2.94 -16.88
C TYR A 34 2.38 2.32 -17.70
N PHE A 35 2.11 1.17 -18.33
CA PHE A 35 3.05 0.51 -19.23
C PHE A 35 2.55 0.62 -20.67
N ASP A 36 3.42 1.01 -21.60
CA ASP A 36 3.08 1.02 -23.02
C ASP A 36 3.14 -0.38 -23.64
N GLU A 37 2.93 -0.46 -24.95
CA GLU A 37 2.97 -1.71 -25.73
C GLU A 37 4.34 -2.42 -25.67
N ASN A 38 5.42 -1.69 -25.37
CA ASN A 38 6.77 -2.21 -25.23
C ASN A 38 7.11 -2.60 -23.78
N TYR A 39 6.12 -2.55 -22.87
CA TYR A 39 6.33 -2.72 -21.43
C TYR A 39 7.28 -1.67 -20.82
N GLU A 40 7.39 -0.50 -21.46
CA GLU A 40 8.09 0.65 -20.89
C GLU A 40 7.14 1.45 -20.01
N VAL A 41 7.67 1.99 -18.92
CA VAL A 41 6.87 2.78 -17.99
C VAL A 41 6.71 4.19 -18.53
N VAL A 42 5.45 4.63 -18.63
CA VAL A 42 5.07 5.97 -19.08
C VAL A 42 4.54 6.78 -17.91
N TYR A 43 5.06 8.01 -17.76
CA TYR A 43 4.56 9.01 -16.83
C TYR A 43 3.61 9.96 -17.55
N CYS A 44 2.46 10.25 -16.93
CA CYS A 44 1.49 11.22 -17.40
C CYS A 44 1.03 12.13 -16.26
N SER A 45 1.00 13.43 -16.49
CA SER A 45 0.52 14.45 -15.54
C SER A 45 -1.01 14.55 -15.51
N ASP A 46 -1.70 13.39 -15.53
CA ASP A 46 -3.16 13.28 -15.57
C ASP A 46 -3.69 12.17 -14.64
N LYS A 47 -4.99 11.91 -14.74
CA LYS A 47 -5.71 10.85 -14.00
C LYS A 47 -6.15 9.69 -14.90
N SER A 48 -5.41 9.41 -15.97
CA SER A 48 -5.72 8.34 -16.93
C SER A 48 -5.73 6.94 -16.29
N SER A 49 -4.84 6.69 -15.33
CA SER A 49 -4.79 5.42 -14.58
C SER A 49 -5.85 5.31 -13.46
N LEU A 50 -6.78 6.26 -13.33
CA LEU A 50 -7.80 6.23 -12.28
C LEU A 50 -8.90 5.20 -12.60
N LYS A 51 -9.21 4.36 -11.61
CA LYS A 51 -10.28 3.36 -11.68
C LYS A 51 -11.35 3.67 -10.65
N TYR A 52 -12.58 3.28 -10.93
CA TYR A 52 -13.69 3.37 -9.98
C TYR A 52 -14.26 1.99 -9.67
N LEU A 53 -14.76 1.84 -8.45
CA LEU A 53 -15.43 0.63 -7.98
C LEU A 53 -16.76 0.45 -8.71
N VAL A 54 -16.98 -0.73 -9.29
CA VAL A 54 -18.24 -1.06 -9.99
C VAL A 54 -19.06 -2.13 -9.30
N SER A 55 -18.42 -2.97 -8.49
CA SER A 55 -19.14 -3.91 -7.65
C SER A 55 -18.43 -4.08 -6.31
N THR A 56 -19.22 -4.23 -5.26
CA THR A 56 -18.76 -4.71 -3.95
C THR A 56 -19.19 -6.15 -3.69
N GLU A 57 -20.05 -6.69 -4.55
CA GLU A 57 -20.63 -8.02 -4.47
C GLU A 57 -20.00 -8.86 -5.58
N LEU A 58 -19.30 -9.92 -5.19
CA LEU A 58 -18.84 -10.92 -6.12
C LEU A 58 -19.97 -11.93 -6.23
N ASP A 59 -20.74 -11.91 -7.33
CA ASP A 59 -21.89 -12.82 -7.51
C ASP A 59 -21.46 -14.29 -7.52
N GLU A 60 -20.20 -14.53 -7.90
CA GLU A 60 -19.59 -15.86 -7.95
C GLU A 60 -18.25 -15.88 -7.20
N PRO A 61 -17.89 -17.03 -6.60
CA PRO A 61 -16.59 -17.24 -5.99
C PRO A 61 -15.45 -16.92 -6.97
N LEU A 62 -14.51 -16.08 -6.54
CA LEU A 62 -13.40 -15.67 -7.39
C LEU A 62 -12.23 -16.65 -7.30
N GLY A 63 -11.86 -17.25 -8.43
CA GLY A 63 -10.54 -17.84 -8.62
C GLY A 63 -9.45 -16.76 -8.56
N CYS A 64 -9.09 -16.28 -7.37
CA CYS A 64 -8.21 -15.10 -7.24
C CYS A 64 -6.85 -15.33 -7.89
N ALA A 65 -6.31 -16.54 -7.82
CA ALA A 65 -5.03 -16.90 -8.44
C ALA A 65 -5.18 -17.67 -9.77
N GLU A 66 -6.38 -17.72 -10.33
CA GLU A 66 -6.63 -18.35 -11.64
C GLU A 66 -5.84 -17.62 -12.72
N GLY A 67 -5.18 -18.37 -13.60
CA GLY A 67 -4.31 -17.82 -14.66
C GLY A 67 -2.95 -17.32 -14.19
N CYS A 68 -2.62 -17.42 -12.90
CA CYS A 68 -1.30 -17.04 -12.40
C CYS A 68 -0.24 -18.06 -12.81
N ASN A 69 0.79 -17.62 -13.54
CA ASN A 69 2.04 -18.34 -13.71
C ASN A 69 3.11 -17.73 -12.79
N PRO A 70 3.45 -18.38 -11.65
CA PRO A 70 4.39 -17.84 -10.67
C PRO A 70 5.82 -17.63 -11.20
N GLU A 71 6.16 -18.23 -12.34
CA GLU A 71 7.50 -18.21 -12.92
C GLU A 71 7.69 -17.09 -13.94
N SER A 72 6.62 -16.65 -14.60
CA SER A 72 6.64 -15.52 -15.56
C SER A 72 6.02 -14.24 -15.01
N ASP A 73 5.08 -14.34 -14.07
CA ASP A 73 4.26 -13.20 -13.65
C ASP A 73 4.95 -12.40 -12.53
N ILE A 74 5.80 -11.44 -12.94
CA ILE A 74 6.44 -10.50 -12.00
C ILE A 74 5.43 -9.41 -11.61
N SER A 75 4.59 -9.66 -10.61
CA SER A 75 3.55 -8.72 -10.14
C SER A 75 4.07 -7.70 -9.11
N SER A 76 5.27 -7.12 -9.28
CA SER A 76 5.78 -6.08 -8.39
C SER A 76 5.50 -4.68 -8.93
N LEU A 77 4.86 -3.83 -8.12
CA LEU A 77 4.83 -2.39 -8.36
C LEU A 77 6.14 -1.79 -7.85
N SER A 78 6.95 -1.24 -8.75
CA SER A 78 8.13 -0.47 -8.35
C SER A 78 7.67 0.87 -7.76
N SER A 79 8.07 1.18 -6.52
CA SER A 79 7.98 2.56 -6.03
C SER A 79 8.98 3.40 -6.80
N ARG A 80 8.51 4.24 -7.73
CA ARG A 80 9.39 5.01 -8.61
C ARG A 80 9.60 6.43 -8.12
N TRP A 81 10.76 6.63 -7.51
CA TRP A 81 11.24 7.95 -7.13
C TRP A 81 11.44 8.86 -8.35
N SER A 82 11.85 8.32 -9.50
CA SER A 82 12.01 9.07 -10.75
C SER A 82 10.78 9.89 -11.11
N ASP A 83 9.61 9.26 -11.03
CA ASP A 83 8.35 9.85 -11.48
C ASP A 83 7.90 10.95 -10.50
N PHE A 84 8.16 10.75 -9.21
CA PHE A 84 7.92 11.78 -8.21
C PHE A 84 8.88 12.96 -8.34
N MET A 85 10.17 12.72 -8.62
CA MET A 85 11.16 13.77 -8.85
C MET A 85 10.85 14.56 -10.12
N ARG A 86 10.36 13.88 -11.17
CA ARG A 86 9.84 14.53 -12.37
C ARG A 86 8.66 15.44 -12.03
N TRP A 87 7.67 14.92 -11.31
CA TRP A 87 6.53 15.73 -10.86
C TRP A 87 6.99 16.95 -10.03
N ILE A 88 7.96 16.79 -9.12
CA ILE A 88 8.54 17.90 -8.34
C ILE A 88 9.15 18.96 -9.26
N GLY A 89 9.92 18.54 -10.28
CA GLY A 89 10.51 19.46 -11.24
C GLY A 89 9.48 20.22 -12.08
N GLU A 90 8.42 19.54 -12.51
CA GLU A 90 7.30 20.14 -13.27
C GLU A 90 6.43 21.07 -12.42
N ASN A 91 6.45 20.92 -11.09
CA ASN A 91 5.60 21.67 -10.16
C ASN A 91 6.42 22.54 -9.18
N ASP A 92 7.65 22.90 -9.55
CA ASP A 92 8.58 23.62 -8.69
C ASP A 92 8.01 24.97 -8.21
N GLU A 93 7.27 25.68 -9.07
CA GLU A 93 6.58 26.93 -8.70
C GLU A 93 5.49 26.72 -7.65
N MET A 94 4.72 25.63 -7.75
CA MET A 94 3.71 25.27 -6.76
C MET A 94 4.36 24.88 -5.42
N ILE A 95 5.52 24.24 -5.47
CA ILE A 95 6.27 23.80 -4.30
C ILE A 95 6.94 24.98 -3.58
N LYS A 96 7.55 25.90 -4.33
CA LYS A 96 8.28 27.05 -3.79
C LYS A 96 7.37 28.24 -3.46
N GLY A 97 6.15 28.25 -4.00
CA GLY A 97 5.25 29.40 -3.94
C GLY A 97 5.71 30.53 -4.85
N PRO A 98 4.84 31.52 -5.15
CA PRO A 98 5.23 32.69 -5.91
C PRO A 98 6.41 33.38 -5.19
N THR A 99 7.49 33.61 -5.91
CA THR A 99 8.78 34.14 -5.43
C THR A 99 8.72 35.58 -4.90
N THR A 100 7.53 36.14 -4.75
CA THR A 100 7.27 37.46 -4.19
C THR A 100 7.12 37.37 -2.67
N LYS A 101 8.22 37.66 -1.98
CA LYS A 101 8.30 38.17 -0.59
C LYS A 101 7.17 37.72 0.36
N GLY A 102 7.41 36.64 1.10
CA GLY A 102 6.94 36.55 2.50
C GLY A 102 5.96 35.44 2.87
N ASP A 103 5.37 34.70 1.93
CA ASP A 103 4.50 33.58 2.31
C ASP A 103 5.32 32.30 2.53
N SER A 104 5.85 32.15 3.75
CA SER A 104 6.43 30.91 4.31
C SER A 104 5.47 29.70 4.30
N LYS A 105 4.23 29.89 3.83
CA LYS A 105 3.12 28.94 3.90
C LYS A 105 3.24 27.72 3.00
N LEU A 106 4.23 27.59 2.11
CA LEU A 106 4.43 26.40 1.27
C LEU A 106 5.80 25.71 1.45
N GLN A 107 6.68 26.21 2.32
CA GLN A 107 7.95 25.52 2.57
C GLN A 107 7.73 24.15 3.23
N PHE A 108 8.35 23.12 2.65
CA PHE A 108 8.35 21.75 3.17
C PHE A 108 9.69 21.44 3.84
N ASN A 109 9.66 20.61 4.89
CA ASN A 109 10.86 20.16 5.57
C ASN A 109 11.32 18.80 5.04
N PHE A 110 10.36 17.92 4.74
CA PHE A 110 10.63 16.55 4.30
C PHE A 110 9.93 16.22 2.99
N ILE A 111 10.62 15.47 2.12
CA ILE A 111 10.10 14.93 0.86
C ILE A 111 10.32 13.42 0.86
N CYS A 112 9.26 12.64 0.66
CA CYS A 112 9.32 11.16 0.77
C CYS A 112 8.16 10.48 0.04
N THR A 113 8.07 9.15 0.08
CA THR A 113 6.85 8.45 -0.32
C THR A 113 6.05 7.99 0.89
N ASN A 114 4.80 7.57 0.68
CA ASN A 114 3.96 6.94 1.70
C ASN A 114 4.62 5.70 2.31
N LYS A 115 5.57 5.07 1.60
CA LYS A 115 6.34 3.94 2.10
C LYS A 115 7.22 4.38 3.27
N GLU A 116 8.08 5.39 3.10
CA GLU A 116 8.97 5.87 4.16
C GLU A 116 8.19 6.32 5.40
N LEU A 117 7.13 7.11 5.22
CA LEU A 117 6.30 7.58 6.35
C LEU A 117 5.68 6.43 7.13
N LYS A 118 5.15 5.44 6.43
CA LYS A 118 4.57 4.26 7.06
C LYS A 118 5.61 3.47 7.84
N TYR A 119 6.82 3.27 7.30
CA TYR A 119 7.88 2.56 8.01
C TYR A 119 8.32 3.34 9.26
N LEU A 120 8.46 4.67 9.17
CA LEU A 120 8.75 5.52 10.34
C LEU A 120 7.67 5.38 11.42
N MET A 121 6.38 5.42 11.04
CA MET A 121 5.25 5.27 11.97
C MET A 121 5.17 3.89 12.62
N LEU A 122 5.66 2.85 11.94
CA LEU A 122 5.60 1.47 12.40
C LEU A 122 6.91 1.00 13.06
N SER A 123 7.90 1.88 13.15
CA SER A 123 9.25 1.57 13.63
C SER A 123 9.28 0.85 14.98
N CYS A 124 8.42 1.24 15.93
CA CYS A 124 8.34 0.61 17.25
C CYS A 124 7.71 -0.79 17.24
N TYR A 125 7.02 -1.16 16.15
CA TYR A 125 6.25 -2.40 16.01
C TYR A 125 6.85 -3.39 15.01
N GLU A 126 7.80 -2.93 14.19
CA GLU A 126 8.48 -3.75 13.19
C GLU A 126 9.65 -4.52 13.82
N ALA A 127 9.76 -5.81 13.50
CA ALA A 127 10.86 -6.65 13.95
C ALA A 127 12.03 -6.68 12.95
N ASN A 128 11.77 -6.31 11.69
CA ASN A 128 12.77 -6.24 10.64
C ASN A 128 13.56 -4.93 10.68
N ASP A 129 14.88 -5.03 10.49
CA ASP A 129 15.72 -3.86 10.27
C ASP A 129 15.38 -3.19 8.94
N TRP A 130 15.50 -1.86 8.92
CA TRP A 130 15.31 -1.03 7.75
C TRP A 130 16.27 0.16 7.80
N VAL A 131 16.66 0.66 6.63
CA VAL A 131 17.56 1.81 6.50
C VAL A 131 16.85 2.88 5.68
N ILE A 132 16.77 4.09 6.24
CA ILE A 132 16.34 5.28 5.50
C ILE A 132 17.56 6.15 5.25
N HIS A 133 17.81 6.44 3.98
CA HIS A 133 18.77 7.46 3.57
C HIS A 133 18.10 8.82 3.64
N ALA A 134 18.81 9.79 4.21
CA ALA A 134 18.40 11.18 4.23
C ALA A 134 19.38 12.00 3.41
N PHE A 135 18.87 12.69 2.38
CA PHE A 135 19.65 13.62 1.56
C PHE A 135 19.12 15.03 1.75
N ARG A 136 19.99 15.96 2.15
CA ARG A 136 19.61 17.34 2.43
C ARG A 136 20.00 18.25 1.27
N THR A 137 19.02 19.03 0.79
CA THR A 137 19.25 20.20 -0.07
C THR A 137 19.36 21.46 0.79
N ARG A 138 19.42 22.65 0.19
CA ARG A 138 19.49 23.91 0.93
C ARG A 138 18.31 24.11 1.91
N ARG A 139 17.13 23.58 1.60
CA ARG A 139 15.89 23.85 2.35
C ARG A 139 15.10 22.60 2.74
N GLU A 140 15.27 21.48 2.04
CA GLU A 140 14.46 20.28 2.20
C GLU A 140 15.34 19.05 2.52
N ILE A 141 14.72 18.05 3.17
CA ILE A 141 15.33 16.74 3.43
C ILE A 141 14.54 15.67 2.68
N PHE A 142 15.19 15.00 1.75
CA PHE A 142 14.66 13.85 1.03
C PHE A 142 14.91 12.60 1.85
N LEU A 143 13.86 11.80 2.10
CA LEU A 143 13.95 10.52 2.80
C LEU A 143 13.66 9.40 1.82
N TYR A 144 14.56 8.43 1.73
CA TYR A 144 14.48 7.29 0.82
C TYR A 144 14.72 5.98 1.57
N LEU A 145 13.79 5.02 1.49
CA LEU A 145 13.99 3.70 2.08
C LEU A 145 14.91 2.87 1.18
N ALA A 146 16.06 2.42 1.72
CA ALA A 146 16.96 1.53 1.02
C ALA A 146 16.23 0.26 0.57
N GLU A 147 16.38 -0.10 -0.70
CA GLU A 147 15.91 -1.40 -1.17
C GLU A 147 16.74 -2.50 -0.50
N LYS A 148 16.06 -3.60 -0.10
CA LYS A 148 16.64 -4.69 0.71
C LYS A 148 17.87 -5.40 0.07
N ASN A 149 18.29 -4.99 -1.12
CA ASN A 149 19.46 -5.52 -1.80
C ASN A 149 20.80 -4.92 -1.32
N ILE A 150 20.79 -4.01 -0.32
CA ILE A 150 22.03 -3.35 0.18
C ILE A 150 22.57 -4.00 1.47
N ILE A 151 21.89 -5.00 2.06
CA ILE A 151 22.44 -5.75 3.21
C ILE A 151 22.78 -7.17 2.75
N GLU A 152 23.93 -7.31 2.11
CA GLU A 152 24.61 -8.60 1.88
C GLU A 152 25.31 -9.13 3.16
N ASP A 153 25.10 -8.49 4.31
CA ASP A 153 25.65 -8.95 5.57
C ASP A 153 24.74 -10.02 6.21
N LYS A 154 25.02 -11.26 5.82
CA LYS A 154 25.09 -12.45 6.67
C LYS A 154 24.27 -12.39 7.97
N ILE A 155 22.98 -12.70 7.88
CA ILE A 155 22.29 -13.41 8.95
C ILE A 155 21.57 -14.59 8.31
N GLU A 156 22.07 -15.80 8.58
CA GLU A 156 21.38 -17.06 8.37
C GLU A 156 20.14 -17.14 9.26
N SER A 157 19.14 -16.29 9.00
CA SER A 157 17.78 -16.54 9.46
C SER A 157 17.02 -17.08 8.26
N LYS A 158 16.58 -18.34 8.36
CA LYS A 158 15.78 -19.10 7.38
C LYS A 158 14.90 -18.19 6.50
N PRO A 159 14.78 -18.43 5.18
CA PRO A 159 13.96 -17.59 4.34
C PRO A 159 12.48 -17.83 4.67
N GLN A 160 11.89 -16.98 5.52
CA GLN A 160 10.42 -16.81 5.59
C GLN A 160 9.88 -16.17 4.30
N TYR A 161 10.76 -15.61 3.47
CA TYR A 161 10.41 -15.04 2.18
C TYR A 161 10.33 -16.14 1.10
N ASN A 162 9.11 -16.52 0.73
CA ASN A 162 8.85 -17.34 -0.45
C ASN A 162 8.39 -16.41 -1.60
N PRO A 163 9.26 -16.08 -2.56
CA PRO A 163 8.94 -15.15 -3.65
C PRO A 163 7.78 -15.64 -4.51
N LYS A 164 7.67 -16.96 -4.76
CA LYS A 164 6.54 -17.55 -5.51
C LYS A 164 5.21 -17.28 -4.80
N ARG A 165 5.17 -17.45 -3.47
CA ARG A 165 3.97 -17.16 -2.66
C ARG A 165 3.63 -15.67 -2.66
N SER A 166 4.63 -14.79 -2.52
CA SER A 166 4.41 -13.34 -2.56
C SER A 166 3.92 -12.86 -3.91
N ASN A 167 4.47 -13.37 -5.01
CA ASN A 167 4.01 -13.05 -6.36
C ASN A 167 2.58 -13.53 -6.60
N LYS A 168 2.26 -14.79 -6.24
CA LYS A 168 0.88 -15.31 -6.32
C LYS A 168 -0.12 -14.46 -5.55
N MET A 169 0.23 -13.98 -4.36
CA MET A 169 -0.64 -13.08 -3.59
C MET A 169 -0.82 -11.70 -4.23
N ARG A 170 0.23 -11.15 -4.83
CA ARG A 170 0.15 -9.86 -5.55
C ARG A 170 -0.71 -10.01 -6.80
N TYR A 171 -0.48 -11.07 -7.59
CA TYR A 171 -1.31 -11.43 -8.73
C TYR A 171 -2.78 -11.54 -8.31
N ALA A 172 -3.06 -12.30 -7.24
CA ALA A 172 -4.41 -12.49 -6.75
C ALA A 172 -5.10 -11.16 -6.40
N ARG A 173 -4.37 -10.21 -5.83
CA ARG A 173 -4.88 -8.87 -5.54
C ARG A 173 -5.22 -8.10 -6.81
N PHE A 174 -4.36 -8.13 -7.82
CA PHE A 174 -4.63 -7.44 -9.08
C PHE A 174 -5.80 -8.04 -9.84
N ASN A 175 -5.91 -9.38 -9.85
CA ASN A 175 -7.04 -10.07 -10.48
C ASN A 175 -8.38 -9.71 -9.80
N VAL A 176 -8.41 -9.60 -8.46
CA VAL A 176 -9.61 -9.12 -7.76
C VAL A 176 -9.89 -7.66 -8.12
N LEU A 177 -8.88 -6.78 -8.09
CA LEU A 177 -9.04 -5.37 -8.48
C LEU A 177 -9.62 -5.23 -9.89
N ARG A 178 -9.13 -6.01 -10.85
CA ARG A 178 -9.65 -6.03 -12.23
C ARG A 178 -11.14 -6.36 -12.29
N LYS A 179 -11.61 -7.28 -11.46
CA LYS A 179 -13.01 -7.73 -11.48
C LYS A 179 -13.96 -6.78 -10.75
N ILE A 180 -13.48 -6.04 -9.76
CA ILE A 180 -14.31 -5.14 -8.95
C ILE A 180 -14.24 -3.67 -9.38
N THR A 181 -13.32 -3.31 -10.28
CA THR A 181 -13.12 -1.92 -10.75
C THR A 181 -13.25 -1.80 -12.27
N LYS A 182 -13.59 -0.61 -12.75
CA LYS A 182 -13.49 -0.25 -14.17
C LYS A 182 -12.57 0.94 -14.36
N ALA A 183 -11.86 0.91 -15.49
CA ALA A 183 -11.17 2.09 -16.03
C ALA A 183 -12.20 3.06 -16.63
N ILE A 184 -11.74 4.27 -16.94
CA ILE A 184 -12.55 5.30 -17.58
C ILE A 184 -12.30 5.20 -19.08
N GLU A 185 -13.30 4.72 -19.84
CA GLU A 185 -13.19 4.46 -21.29
C GLU A 185 -12.67 5.69 -22.06
N GLU A 186 -13.14 6.88 -21.72
CA GLU A 186 -12.72 8.17 -22.34
C GLU A 186 -11.25 8.56 -22.07
N ARG A 187 -10.59 7.86 -21.14
CA ARG A 187 -9.20 8.09 -20.73
C ARG A 187 -8.36 6.84 -20.89
N GLU A 188 -8.82 5.90 -21.73
CA GLU A 188 -8.11 4.67 -22.03
C GLU A 188 -6.69 4.99 -22.43
N THR A 189 -5.78 4.67 -21.52
CA THR A 189 -4.36 4.54 -21.81
C THR A 189 -4.21 3.39 -22.81
N ASN A 190 -3.25 3.48 -23.73
CA ASN A 190 -2.82 2.34 -24.54
C ASN A 190 -2.21 1.19 -23.69
N SER A 191 -2.32 1.25 -22.37
CA SER A 191 -1.90 0.22 -21.43
C SER A 191 -2.95 -0.88 -21.35
N ASN A 192 -2.52 -2.08 -21.73
CA ASN A 192 -3.28 -3.31 -21.51
C ASN A 192 -3.08 -3.88 -20.10
N THR A 193 -2.59 -3.09 -19.13
CA THR A 193 -2.04 -3.66 -17.88
C THR A 193 -2.79 -3.27 -16.61
N GLU A 194 -2.98 -4.27 -15.74
CA GLU A 194 -3.56 -4.11 -14.39
C GLU A 194 -2.65 -3.31 -13.43
N ARG A 195 -1.47 -2.89 -13.91
CA ARG A 195 -0.42 -2.24 -13.14
C ARG A 195 -0.46 -0.73 -13.24
N ASP A 196 -1.42 -0.19 -13.97
CA ASP A 196 -1.66 1.24 -14.05
C ASP A 196 -1.95 1.80 -12.65
N MET A 197 -1.25 2.89 -12.31
CA MET A 197 -1.27 3.48 -10.99
C MET A 197 -1.58 4.96 -11.09
N LEU A 198 -2.61 5.39 -10.38
CA LEU A 198 -2.74 6.79 -10.01
C LEU A 198 -1.95 7.04 -8.73
N ASN A 199 -0.94 7.91 -8.82
CA ASN A 199 -0.20 8.43 -7.68
C ASN A 199 -0.81 9.76 -7.23
N THR A 200 -1.02 9.89 -5.93
CA THR A 200 -1.45 11.15 -5.31
C THR A 200 -0.27 11.82 -4.64
N VAL A 201 -0.17 13.13 -4.82
CA VAL A 201 0.80 13.96 -4.11
C VAL A 201 0.08 14.72 -3.00
N SER A 202 0.61 14.60 -1.80
CA SER A 202 -0.04 15.00 -0.56
C SER A 202 0.87 15.81 0.34
N LEU A 203 0.22 16.69 1.11
CA LEU A 203 0.82 17.45 2.18
C LEU A 203 0.37 16.93 3.53
N SER A 204 1.33 16.61 4.39
CA SER A 204 1.10 16.25 5.78
C SER A 204 1.96 17.10 6.70
N GLN A 205 1.65 17.05 8.00
CA GLN A 205 2.42 17.72 9.04
C GLN A 205 2.56 16.81 10.26
N ILE A 206 3.78 16.71 10.79
CA ILE A 206 4.07 16.05 12.07
C ILE A 206 4.70 17.08 13.00
N GLY A 207 3.99 17.44 14.07
CA GLY A 207 4.43 18.54 14.93
C GLY A 207 4.52 19.85 14.16
N GLN A 208 5.70 20.45 14.08
CA GLN A 208 5.97 21.65 13.28
C GLN A 208 6.47 21.35 11.86
N HIS A 209 6.78 20.08 11.56
CA HIS A 209 7.43 19.71 10.30
C HIS A 209 6.41 19.38 9.23
N ARG A 210 6.57 20.01 8.07
CA ARG A 210 5.73 19.80 6.89
C ARG A 210 6.36 18.81 5.94
N ILE A 211 5.54 17.94 5.39
CA ILE A 211 5.96 16.78 4.62
C ILE A 211 5.22 16.79 3.29
N LEU A 212 5.97 16.80 2.19
CA LEU A 212 5.46 16.51 0.86
C LEU A 212 5.69 15.02 0.59
N HIS A 213 4.65 14.30 0.24
CA HIS A 213 4.79 12.87 -0.02
C HIS A 213 3.88 12.37 -1.14
N THR A 214 4.35 11.35 -1.85
CA THR A 214 3.59 10.66 -2.89
C THR A 214 3.21 9.24 -2.48
N GLY A 215 2.06 8.78 -2.94
CA GLY A 215 1.68 7.38 -2.84
C GLY A 215 0.63 7.00 -3.85
N TYR A 216 0.72 5.76 -4.34
CA TYR A 216 -0.29 5.21 -5.22
C TYR A 216 -1.60 4.98 -4.46
N THR A 217 -2.69 5.25 -5.16
CA THR A 217 -4.05 4.90 -4.76
C THR A 217 -4.58 3.83 -5.70
N GLU A 218 -5.51 3.00 -5.22
CA GLU A 218 -5.96 1.83 -5.99
C GLU A 218 -7.18 2.16 -6.85
N PHE A 219 -8.19 2.82 -6.30
CA PHE A 219 -9.41 3.23 -7.00
C PHE A 219 -10.22 4.25 -6.19
N VAL A 220 -11.19 4.90 -6.83
CA VAL A 220 -12.24 5.70 -6.16
C VAL A 220 -13.52 4.89 -5.94
N MET A 221 -14.34 5.32 -4.98
CA MET A 221 -15.52 4.57 -4.51
C MET A 221 -16.68 4.53 -5.50
N SER A 222 -16.79 5.49 -6.41
CA SER A 222 -17.84 5.51 -7.43
C SER A 222 -17.40 6.23 -8.69
N LYS A 223 -18.18 6.10 -9.76
CA LYS A 223 -17.97 6.87 -10.99
C LYS A 223 -18.05 8.37 -10.73
N ASP A 224 -18.91 8.83 -9.82
CA ASP A 224 -19.04 10.26 -9.48
C ASP A 224 -17.77 10.84 -8.84
N ASP A 225 -16.98 10.01 -8.15
CA ASP A 225 -15.71 10.45 -7.56
C ASP A 225 -14.62 10.67 -8.62
N VAL A 226 -14.79 10.18 -9.85
CA VAL A 226 -13.80 10.30 -10.94
C VAL A 226 -13.58 11.75 -11.34
N ASP A 227 -14.65 12.57 -11.33
CA ASP A 227 -14.60 13.95 -11.81
C ASP A 227 -14.50 14.98 -10.68
N LYS A 228 -14.52 14.52 -9.43
CA LYS A 228 -14.27 15.39 -8.29
C LYS A 228 -12.82 15.89 -8.30
N PRO A 229 -12.59 17.10 -7.73
CA PRO A 229 -11.25 17.52 -7.34
C PRO A 229 -10.55 16.43 -6.52
N ILE A 230 -9.24 16.28 -6.71
CA ILE A 230 -8.47 15.17 -6.12
C ILE A 230 -8.58 15.13 -4.59
N ASP A 231 -8.72 16.29 -3.94
CA ASP A 231 -8.85 16.41 -2.49
C ASP A 231 -10.25 16.03 -1.97
N GLN A 232 -11.26 16.02 -2.85
CA GLN A 232 -12.65 15.70 -2.54
C GLN A 232 -13.06 14.27 -2.94
N ALA A 233 -12.37 13.66 -3.90
CA ALA A 233 -12.65 12.30 -4.33
C ALA A 233 -12.44 11.28 -3.20
N ASN A 234 -13.35 10.32 -3.07
CA ASN A 234 -13.27 9.25 -2.08
C ASN A 234 -12.45 8.08 -2.62
N PHE A 235 -11.23 7.92 -2.11
CA PHE A 235 -10.36 6.81 -2.51
C PHE A 235 -10.50 5.64 -1.55
N ALA A 236 -10.22 4.46 -2.08
CA ALA A 236 -10.16 3.22 -1.35
C ALA A 236 -8.95 2.37 -1.77
N ALA A 237 -8.70 1.35 -0.97
CA ALA A 237 -7.64 0.38 -1.20
C ALA A 237 -8.11 -1.02 -0.82
N LEU A 238 -7.81 -2.00 -1.66
CA LEU A 238 -8.04 -3.41 -1.43
C LEU A 238 -6.86 -4.03 -0.69
N LYS A 239 -7.17 -4.79 0.37
CA LYS A 239 -6.22 -5.66 1.07
C LYS A 239 -6.74 -7.08 1.04
N LEU A 240 -6.00 -7.97 0.39
CA LEU A 240 -6.27 -9.40 0.45
C LEU A 240 -5.61 -10.03 1.67
N MET A 241 -6.35 -10.91 2.33
CA MET A 241 -5.89 -11.67 3.47
C MET A 241 -6.11 -13.16 3.28
N HIS A 242 -5.17 -13.91 3.83
CA HIS A 242 -5.24 -15.36 3.94
C HIS A 242 -5.61 -15.73 5.38
N ASN A 243 -6.49 -16.73 5.55
CA ASN A 243 -6.86 -17.30 6.85
C ASN A 243 -7.24 -16.25 7.91
N LEU A 244 -8.29 -15.48 7.62
CA LEU A 244 -8.87 -14.57 8.62
C LEU A 244 -9.36 -15.29 9.86
N TYR A 245 -9.72 -16.57 9.71
CA TYR A 245 -10.13 -17.42 10.81
C TYR A 245 -9.07 -18.48 11.05
N GLY A 246 -8.66 -18.62 12.31
CA GLY A 246 -7.78 -19.69 12.75
C GLY A 246 -8.48 -21.05 12.73
N LYS A 247 -7.73 -22.10 13.09
CA LYS A 247 -8.24 -23.48 13.19
C LYS A 247 -9.44 -23.62 14.13
N TYR A 248 -9.61 -22.68 15.06
CA TYR A 248 -10.69 -22.64 16.05
C TYR A 248 -11.78 -21.60 15.76
N GLY A 249 -11.77 -20.98 14.57
CA GLY A 249 -12.74 -19.93 14.22
C GLY A 249 -12.41 -18.55 14.77
N ASP A 250 -11.31 -18.39 15.51
CA ASP A 250 -10.88 -17.09 16.02
C ASP A 250 -10.34 -16.18 14.91
N PHE A 251 -10.66 -14.90 14.99
CA PHE A 251 -10.16 -13.89 14.06
C PHE A 251 -8.64 -13.71 14.22
N ASN A 252 -7.87 -14.07 13.18
CA ASN A 252 -6.41 -14.15 13.21
C ASN A 252 -5.75 -13.10 12.31
N ILE A 253 -5.75 -11.85 12.78
CA ILE A 253 -4.93 -10.78 12.18
C ILE A 253 -3.90 -10.34 13.22
N SER A 254 -2.62 -10.53 12.91
CA SER A 254 -1.51 -10.05 13.77
C SER A 254 -1.63 -8.54 14.06
N PHE A 255 -1.31 -8.12 15.28
CA PHE A 255 -1.31 -6.71 15.68
C PHE A 255 -0.56 -5.79 14.69
N TYR A 256 0.66 -6.19 14.29
CA TYR A 256 1.44 -5.44 13.31
C TYR A 256 0.71 -5.20 11.99
N ARG A 257 -0.05 -6.19 11.50
CA ARG A 257 -0.81 -6.06 10.24
C ARG A 257 -1.94 -5.04 10.35
N HIS A 258 -2.64 -4.99 11.49
CA HIS A 258 -3.62 -3.93 11.75
C HIS A 258 -2.96 -2.55 11.75
N MET A 259 -1.84 -2.41 12.46
CA MET A 259 -1.09 -1.16 12.50
C MET A 259 -0.59 -0.76 11.11
N TYR A 260 -0.12 -1.72 10.31
CA TYR A 260 0.34 -1.47 8.96
C TYR A 260 -0.77 -0.96 8.04
N TRP A 261 -1.98 -1.51 8.16
CA TRP A 261 -3.14 -1.04 7.40
C TRP A 261 -3.61 0.33 7.86
N TRP A 262 -3.68 0.54 9.17
CA TRP A 262 -4.00 1.84 9.75
C TRP A 262 -3.02 2.91 9.26
N ALA A 263 -1.71 2.65 9.33
CA ALA A 263 -0.69 3.57 8.87
C ALA A 263 -0.80 3.82 7.36
N SER A 264 -1.06 2.78 6.56
CA SER A 264 -1.29 2.92 5.10
C SER A 264 -2.51 3.78 4.78
N ALA A 265 -3.63 3.59 5.48
CA ALA A 265 -4.83 4.39 5.30
C ALA A 265 -4.60 5.84 5.72
N LEU A 266 -3.93 6.04 6.86
CA LEU A 266 -3.61 7.37 7.38
C LEU A 266 -2.75 8.16 6.39
N VAL A 267 -1.61 7.63 5.95
CA VAL A 267 -0.69 8.37 5.06
C VAL A 267 -1.24 8.55 3.65
N SER A 268 -2.20 7.73 3.21
CA SER A 268 -2.85 7.89 1.90
C SER A 268 -4.12 8.76 1.96
N GLY A 269 -4.60 9.16 3.15
CA GLY A 269 -5.85 9.93 3.27
C GLY A 269 -7.07 9.14 2.83
N VAL A 270 -6.95 7.81 2.82
CA VAL A 270 -8.01 6.89 2.45
C VAL A 270 -8.84 6.65 3.69
N LYS A 271 -10.15 6.90 3.62
CA LYS A 271 -11.04 6.43 4.68
C LYS A 271 -10.96 4.91 4.69
N PRO A 272 -10.68 4.26 5.84
CA PRO A 272 -10.79 2.81 5.90
C PRO A 272 -12.21 2.46 5.45
N LEU A 273 -12.33 1.60 4.42
CA LEU A 273 -13.59 0.98 4.07
C LEU A 273 -14.20 0.47 5.37
N SER A 274 -15.48 0.76 5.61
CA SER A 274 -16.18 0.25 6.79
C SER A 274 -15.90 -1.25 6.88
N VAL A 275 -15.60 -1.71 8.09
CA VAL A 275 -15.26 -3.11 8.38
C VAL A 275 -16.27 -4.07 7.77
N GLU A 276 -17.52 -3.63 7.56
CA GLU A 276 -18.58 -4.36 6.87
C GLU A 276 -18.30 -4.66 5.38
N ILE A 277 -17.75 -3.71 4.61
CA ILE A 277 -17.38 -3.93 3.19
C ILE A 277 -16.09 -4.75 3.10
N LEU A 278 -15.15 -4.51 4.02
CA LEU A 278 -13.95 -5.34 4.14
C LEU A 278 -14.34 -6.79 4.46
N ILE A 279 -15.24 -7.01 5.42
CA ILE A 279 -15.75 -8.34 5.78
C ILE A 279 -16.49 -8.99 4.60
N ARG A 280 -17.28 -8.26 3.81
CA ARG A 280 -18.01 -8.84 2.66
C ARG A 280 -17.08 -9.24 1.51
N ILE A 281 -16.10 -8.43 1.15
CA ILE A 281 -15.06 -8.80 0.15
C ILE A 281 -14.17 -9.94 0.69
N LEU A 282 -13.90 -9.97 2.01
CA LEU A 282 -13.04 -10.97 2.64
C LEU A 282 -13.72 -12.33 2.90
N LEU A 283 -15.04 -12.36 3.11
CA LEU A 283 -15.80 -13.61 3.28
C LEU A 283 -15.88 -14.39 1.95
N PHE A 284 -15.94 -13.71 0.81
CA PHE A 284 -16.00 -14.36 -0.50
C PHE A 284 -14.67 -14.98 -0.95
N VAL A 285 -13.53 -14.37 -0.59
CA VAL A 285 -12.20 -14.86 -1.00
C VAL A 285 -11.75 -16.10 -0.20
N ASN A 286 -12.27 -16.31 1.01
CA ASN A 286 -11.87 -17.42 1.89
C ASN A 286 -12.44 -18.79 1.49
N TRP A 287 -13.51 -18.88 0.70
CA TRP A 287 -14.13 -20.18 0.42
C TRP A 287 -13.38 -21.02 -0.63
N MET A 288 -12.58 -20.42 -1.52
CA MET A 288 -12.04 -21.15 -2.68
C MET A 288 -10.53 -21.20 -2.84
N CYS A 289 -9.73 -20.53 -2.01
CA CYS A 289 -8.28 -20.53 -2.25
C CYS A 289 -7.58 -21.88 -1.92
N PHE A 290 -8.21 -22.78 -1.15
CA PHE A 290 -7.58 -24.06 -0.79
C PHE A 290 -8.64 -25.15 -0.53
N GLN A 291 -9.04 -25.88 -1.57
CA GLN A 291 -9.39 -27.28 -1.36
C GLN A 291 -8.09 -28.07 -1.17
N PRO A 292 -7.95 -28.89 -0.11
CA PRO A 292 -6.86 -29.83 -0.02
C PRO A 292 -7.11 -30.96 -1.03
N VAL A 293 -6.28 -31.02 -2.07
CA VAL A 293 -6.11 -32.25 -2.85
C VAL A 293 -5.42 -33.29 -1.96
N CYS A 294 -6.03 -34.48 -1.91
CA CYS A 294 -5.58 -35.76 -1.36
C CYS A 294 -5.59 -35.95 0.17
N LEU A 295 -6.55 -36.76 0.66
CA LEU A 295 -6.33 -38.18 0.96
C LEU A 295 -7.63 -38.83 1.45
N THR A 296 -8.24 -39.65 0.60
CA THR A 296 -9.20 -40.69 1.01
C THR A 296 -8.42 -41.78 1.75
N GLU A 297 -8.22 -41.60 3.05
CA GLU A 297 -7.99 -42.72 3.96
C GLU A 297 -9.17 -42.84 4.92
N LYS A 298 -9.91 -43.93 4.73
CA LYS A 298 -10.93 -44.44 5.63
C LYS A 298 -10.30 -44.69 7.00
N LEU A 299 -10.54 -43.81 7.96
CA LEU A 299 -10.47 -44.16 9.38
C LEU A 299 -11.88 -44.45 9.89
N ASN A 300 -12.23 -45.73 9.79
CA ASN A 300 -13.29 -46.35 10.58
C ASN A 300 -12.90 -46.25 12.06
N MET A 301 -13.60 -45.42 12.84
CA MET A 301 -13.77 -45.66 14.26
C MET A 301 -15.24 -45.47 14.61
N SER A 302 -15.98 -46.56 14.50
CA SER A 302 -17.29 -46.71 15.11
C SER A 302 -17.12 -47.20 16.55
N GLY A 303 -17.85 -46.56 17.45
CA GLY A 303 -18.41 -47.19 18.64
C GLY A 303 -17.45 -47.39 19.82
N LYS A 304 -17.59 -46.52 20.83
CA LYS A 304 -18.23 -46.94 22.09
C LYS A 304 -18.56 -45.73 22.97
N ASN A 305 -19.85 -45.56 23.19
CA ASN A 305 -20.41 -44.90 24.36
C ASN A 305 -19.92 -45.61 25.62
N VAL A 306 -19.47 -44.85 26.61
CA VAL A 306 -19.75 -45.14 28.03
C VAL A 306 -19.95 -43.81 28.75
N SER A 307 -21.13 -43.66 29.34
CA SER A 307 -21.54 -42.62 30.28
C SER A 307 -21.29 -43.07 31.72
N LEU A 308 -21.39 -42.11 32.65
CA LEU A 308 -21.44 -42.25 34.13
C LEU A 308 -20.05 -42.57 34.73
N LEU A 309 -19.44 -41.76 35.59
CA LEU A 309 -19.90 -40.90 36.68
C LEU A 309 -18.92 -39.73 36.87
#